data_AF-A0A9X2YEP4-F1
#
_entry.id   AF-A0A9X2YEP4-F1
#
_cell.length_a   1.000
_cell.length_b   1.000
_cell.length_c   1.000
_cell.angle_alpha   90.00
_cell.angle_beta   90.00
_cell.angle_gamma   90.00
#
_symmetry.space_group_name_H-M   'P 1'
#
loop_
_entity.id
_entity.type
_entity.pdbx_description
1 polymer ?
#
loop_
_entity_poly.entity_id
_entity_poly.type
_entity_poly.pdbx_seq_one_letter_code
_entity_poly.pdbx_strand_id
1 'polypeptide(L)'
;AHAAGLADIIFNTRGLETLFETGLRRWMGLRGRLVQLGPFKMSASVHPGDVVQARWTVTGKHAQAGADVVDLEFGVFAGDRQAAQGVAAIHLNGKKQC
;
A
#
# COMPACT_ATOMS: atom_id res chain seq x y z
N ALA A 1 -9.06 3.64 -24.05
CA ALA A 1 -8.76 4.75 -23.13
C ALA A 1 -9.42 6.05 -23.60
N HIS A 2 -9.09 6.56 -24.79
CA HIS A 2 -9.64 7.82 -25.31
C HIS A 2 -11.17 7.91 -25.36
N ALA A 3 -11.86 6.82 -25.70
CA ALA A 3 -13.34 6.76 -25.68
C ALA A 3 -13.95 7.00 -24.29
N ALA A 4 -13.16 6.82 -23.22
CA ALA A 4 -13.55 7.08 -21.83
C ALA A 4 -12.99 8.41 -21.29
N GLY A 5 -12.43 9.27 -22.16
CA GLY A 5 -11.87 10.57 -21.77
C GLY A 5 -10.48 10.51 -21.14
N LEU A 6 -9.82 9.35 -21.16
CA LEU A 6 -8.45 9.20 -20.65
C LEU A 6 -7.42 9.52 -21.75
N ALA A 7 -6.33 10.19 -21.35
CA ALA A 7 -5.22 10.52 -22.24
C ALA A 7 -4.47 9.28 -22.77
N ASP A 8 -4.45 8.19 -21.98
CA ASP A 8 -3.88 6.90 -22.37
C ASP A 8 -4.49 5.78 -21.49
N ILE A 9 -4.13 4.52 -21.75
CA ILE A 9 -4.40 3.42 -20.83
C ILE A 9 -3.82 3.72 -19.45
N ILE A 10 -4.43 3.15 -18.42
CA ILE A 10 -4.07 3.38 -17.03
C ILE A 10 -3.69 2.08 -16.36
N PHE A 11 -2.74 2.15 -15.43
CA PHE A 11 -2.49 1.05 -14.53
C PHE A 11 -3.68 0.93 -13.58
N ASN A 12 -4.36 -0.21 -13.65
CA ASN A 12 -5.64 -0.36 -12.96
C ASN A 12 -5.48 -0.42 -11.44
N THR A 13 -6.56 -0.09 -10.74
CA THR A 13 -6.60 -0.05 -9.27
C THR A 13 -6.22 -1.37 -8.61
N ARG A 14 -6.57 -2.53 -9.19
CA ARG A 14 -6.19 -3.84 -8.65
C ARG A 14 -4.69 -4.14 -8.78
N GLY A 15 -4.07 -3.64 -9.84
CA GLY A 15 -2.62 -3.69 -10.02
C GLY A 15 -1.90 -2.87 -8.95
N LEU A 16 -2.43 -1.69 -8.63
CA LEU A 16 -1.94 -0.86 -7.52
C LEU A 16 -2.09 -1.56 -6.17
N GLU A 17 -3.25 -2.14 -5.86
CA GLU A 17 -3.46 -2.94 -4.63
C GLU A 17 -2.45 -4.08 -4.51
N THR A 18 -2.18 -4.78 -5.61
CA THR A 18 -1.19 -5.87 -5.65
C THR A 18 0.22 -5.36 -5.34
N LEU A 19 0.59 -4.19 -5.86
CA LEU A 19 1.85 -3.53 -5.56
C LEU A 19 1.95 -3.16 -4.08
N PHE A 20 0.85 -2.70 -3.48
CA PHE A 20 0.80 -2.35 -2.06
C PHE A 20 1.02 -3.57 -1.18
N GLU A 21 0.23 -4.61 -1.41
CA GLU A 21 0.31 -5.84 -0.64
C GLU A 21 1.68 -6.51 -0.80
N THR A 22 2.24 -6.53 -2.01
CA THR A 22 3.57 -7.09 -2.26
C THR A 22 4.65 -6.33 -1.48
N GLY A 23 4.60 -4.99 -1.49
CA GLY A 23 5.53 -4.15 -0.73
C GLY A 23 5.46 -4.42 0.77
N LEU A 24 4.26 -4.42 1.33
CA LEU A 24 4.03 -4.73 2.75
C LEU A 24 4.49 -6.15 3.11
N ARG A 25 4.15 -7.15 2.30
CA ARG A 25 4.55 -8.55 2.52
C ARG A 25 6.06 -8.71 2.57
N ARG A 26 6.79 -8.01 1.68
CA ARG A 26 8.26 -8.01 1.69
C ARG A 26 8.81 -7.30 2.92
N TRP A 27 8.21 -6.20 3.35
CA TRP A 27 8.66 -5.44 4.51
C TRP A 27 8.41 -6.16 5.84
N MET A 28 7.20 -6.69 6.05
CA MET A 28 6.80 -7.35 7.29
C MET A 28 7.42 -8.74 7.48
N GLY A 29 7.98 -9.32 6.41
CA GLY A 29 8.57 -10.65 6.39
C GLY A 29 7.53 -11.78 6.47
N LEU A 30 8.01 -13.03 6.40
CA LEU A 30 7.17 -14.23 6.27
C LEU A 30 6.24 -14.49 7.47
N ARG A 31 6.54 -13.92 8.63
CA ARG A 31 5.74 -14.08 9.86
C ARG A 31 4.76 -12.94 10.08
N GLY A 32 4.86 -11.87 9.29
CA GLY A 32 3.91 -10.78 9.33
C GLY A 32 2.59 -11.18 8.67
N ARG A 33 1.50 -10.54 9.08
CA ARG A 33 0.18 -10.76 8.51
C ARG A 33 -0.47 -9.43 8.17
N LEU A 34 -0.98 -9.30 6.95
CA LEU A 34 -1.84 -8.19 6.58
C LEU A 34 -3.20 -8.33 7.28
N VAL A 35 -3.59 -7.32 8.05
CA VAL A 35 -4.90 -7.25 8.73
C VAL A 35 -5.88 -6.50 7.85
N GLN A 36 -5.44 -5.34 7.33
CA GLN A 36 -6.25 -4.45 6.53
C GLN A 36 -5.38 -3.76 5.48
N LEU A 37 -5.91 -3.63 4.26
CA LEU A 37 -5.38 -2.76 3.21
C LEU A 37 -6.52 -1.89 2.70
N GLY A 38 -6.38 -0.59 2.89
CA GLY A 38 -7.40 0.40 2.58
C GLY A 38 -8.23 0.83 3.81
N PRO A 39 -9.17 1.77 3.66
CA PRO A 39 -9.53 2.42 2.41
C PRO A 39 -8.38 3.24 1.82
N PHE A 40 -8.41 3.44 0.50
CA PHE A 40 -7.48 4.30 -0.19
C PHE A 40 -8.20 5.12 -1.25
N LYS A 41 -7.64 6.29 -1.55
CA LYS A 41 -8.17 7.25 -2.51
C LYS A 41 -7.19 7.39 -3.66
N MET A 42 -7.72 7.29 -4.87
CA MET A 42 -7.00 7.62 -6.10
C MET A 42 -7.12 9.13 -6.36
N SER A 43 -6.00 9.78 -6.66
CA SER A 43 -5.91 11.22 -6.97
C SER A 43 -5.35 11.50 -8.36
N ALA A 44 -4.61 10.55 -8.94
CA ALA A 44 -4.11 10.67 -10.29
C ALA A 44 -3.96 9.29 -10.96
N SER A 45 -4.05 9.30 -12.29
CA SER A 45 -3.76 8.12 -13.11
C SER A 45 -2.25 7.85 -13.16
N VAL A 46 -1.92 6.56 -13.26
CA VAL A 46 -0.58 6.06 -13.57
C VAL A 46 -0.63 5.53 -15.00
N HIS A 47 0.31 5.96 -15.84
CA HIS A 47 0.35 5.67 -17.27
C HIS A 47 1.57 4.79 -17.63
N PRO A 48 1.55 4.13 -18.79
CA PRO A 48 2.74 3.44 -19.30
C PRO A 48 3.97 4.35 -19.31
N GLY A 49 5.11 3.82 -18.86
CA GLY A 49 6.36 4.57 -18.75
C GLY A 49 6.54 5.35 -17.45
N ASP A 50 5.49 5.53 -16.63
CA ASP A 50 5.64 6.12 -15.30
C ASP A 50 6.51 5.23 -14.40
N VAL A 51 7.47 5.86 -13.70
CA VAL A 51 8.16 5.21 -12.59
C VAL A 51 7.34 5.41 -11.31
N VAL A 52 6.90 4.29 -10.72
CA VAL A 52 6.05 4.29 -9.54
C VAL A 52 6.85 4.02 -8.27
N GLN A 53 6.63 4.84 -7.24
CA GLN A 53 7.17 4.66 -5.91
C GLN A 53 6.05 4.46 -4.89
N ALA A 54 6.07 3.36 -4.15
CA ALA A 54 5.23 3.18 -2.97
C ALA A 54 6.01 3.58 -1.71
N ARG A 55 5.38 4.38 -0.86
CA ARG A 55 5.93 4.84 0.42
C ARG A 55 4.99 4.44 1.54
N TRP A 56 5.57 4.07 2.67
CA TRP A 56 4.87 3.62 3.87
C TRP A 56 5.40 4.39 5.07
N THR A 57 4.49 4.85 5.93
CA THR A 57 4.81 5.54 7.17
C THR A 57 4.10 4.83 8.31
N VAL A 58 4.85 4.39 9.32
CA VAL A 58 4.25 3.86 10.55
C VAL A 58 3.64 5.03 11.32
N THR A 59 2.34 4.96 11.60
CA THR A 59 1.60 6.03 12.30
C THR A 59 1.21 5.63 13.72
N GLY A 60 1.17 4.33 14.02
CA GLY A 60 0.78 3.85 15.34
C GLY A 60 1.10 2.38 15.58
N LYS A 61 0.97 1.99 16.85
CA LYS A 61 1.02 0.60 17.29
C LYS A 61 -0.01 0.40 18.39
N HIS A 62 -0.80 -0.67 18.30
CA HIS A 62 -1.77 -1.01 19.32
C HIS A 62 -1.92 -2.54 19.47
N ALA A 63 -2.44 -2.98 20.62
CA ALA A 63 -2.68 -4.39 20.86
C ALA A 63 -4.10 -4.79 20.39
N GLN A 64 -4.20 -5.90 19.66
CA GLN A 64 -5.48 -6.46 19.21
C GLN A 64 -5.44 -7.98 19.32
N ALA A 65 -6.40 -8.56 20.04
CA ALA A 65 -6.56 -10.02 20.18
C ALA A 65 -5.25 -10.78 20.53
N GLY A 66 -4.40 -10.19 21.38
CA GLY A 66 -3.12 -10.80 21.80
C GLY A 66 -1.97 -10.66 20.81
N ALA A 67 -2.12 -9.86 19.76
CA ALA A 67 -1.07 -9.52 18.80
C ALA A 67 -0.80 -8.01 18.78
N ASP A 68 0.44 -7.65 18.41
CA ASP A 68 0.83 -6.27 18.14
C ASP A 68 0.47 -5.90 16.70
N VAL A 69 -0.42 -4.91 16.55
CA VAL A 69 -0.81 -4.31 15.28
C VAL A 69 0.02 -3.05 15.04
N VAL A 70 0.49 -2.88 13.82
CA VAL A 70 1.14 -1.67 13.33
C VAL A 70 0.24 -1.01 12.30
N ASP A 71 -0.10 0.24 12.58
CA ASP A 71 -0.89 1.09 11.68
C ASP A 71 0.06 1.85 10.76
N LEU A 72 -0.30 1.87 9.48
CA LEU A 72 0.48 2.48 8.42
C LEU A 72 -0.39 3.42 7.60
N GLU A 73 0.18 4.55 7.22
CA GLU A 73 -0.25 5.32 6.06
C GLU A 73 0.62 4.98 4.87
N PHE A 74 0.06 5.06 3.66
CA PHE A 74 0.80 4.84 2.43
C PHE A 74 0.46 5.84 1.35
N GLY A 75 1.44 6.07 0.48
CA GLY A 75 1.31 6.91 -0.70
C GLY A 75 1.98 6.27 -1.91
N VAL A 76 1.39 6.50 -3.07
CA VAL A 76 1.93 6.09 -4.38
C VAL A 76 2.24 7.31 -5.19
N PHE A 77 3.43 7.36 -5.75
CA PHE A 77 3.93 8.49 -6.51
C PHE A 77 4.34 8.05 -7.91
N ALA A 78 3.89 8.75 -8.93
CA ALA A 78 4.37 8.64 -10.30
C ALA A 78 5.14 9.92 -10.63
N GLY A 79 6.46 9.86 -10.48
CA GLY A 79 7.29 11.08 -10.35
C GLY A 79 6.86 11.89 -9.13
N ASP A 80 6.59 13.18 -9.31
CA ASP A 80 6.17 14.10 -8.23
C ASP A 80 4.66 14.07 -7.96
N ARG A 81 3.88 13.33 -8.75
CA ARG A 81 2.43 13.24 -8.61
C ARG A 81 2.04 12.12 -7.65
N GLN A 82 1.31 12.46 -6.60
CA GLN A 82 0.68 11.45 -5.75
C GLN A 82 -0.53 10.85 -6.48
N ALA A 83 -0.44 9.58 -6.84
CA ALA A 83 -1.46 8.82 -7.55
C ALA A 83 -2.49 8.18 -6.60
N ALA A 84 -2.04 7.77 -5.42
CA ALA A 84 -2.91 7.17 -4.41
C ALA A 84 -2.42 7.46 -2.99
N GLN A 85 -3.35 7.45 -2.04
CA GLN A 85 -3.05 7.46 -0.61
C GLN A 85 -4.03 6.59 0.16
N GLY A 86 -3.59 5.94 1.24
CA GLY A 86 -4.46 5.11 2.04
C GLY A 86 -3.84 4.67 3.35
N VAL A 87 -4.53 3.76 4.02
CA VAL A 87 -4.10 3.18 5.29
C VAL A 87 -3.97 1.67 5.20
N ALA A 88 -3.12 1.09 6.02
CA ALA A 88 -3.02 -0.35 6.20
C ALA A 88 -2.76 -0.68 7.67
N ALA A 89 -3.08 -1.91 8.05
CA ALA A 89 -2.75 -2.45 9.35
C ALA A 89 -2.11 -3.83 9.16
N ILE A 90 -1.02 -4.09 9.88
CA ILE A 90 -0.34 -5.39 9.86
C ILE A 90 -0.07 -5.90 11.26
N HIS A 91 0.04 -7.21 11.41
CA HIS A 91 0.66 -7.82 12.58
C HIS A 91 2.14 -8.05 12.32
N LEU A 92 2.98 -7.68 13.30
CA LEU A 92 4.38 -8.08 13.36
C LEU A 92 4.56 -9.04 14.53
N ASN A 93 4.78 -10.33 14.26
CA ASN A 93 5.06 -11.31 15.31
C ASN A 93 6.49 -11.14 15.83
N GLY A 94 6.65 -10.29 16.85
CA GLY A 94 7.92 -9.94 17.48
C GLY A 94 8.37 -10.85 18.64
N LYS A 95 7.79 -12.04 18.84
CA LYS A 95 8.34 -12.95 19.86
C LYS A 95 9.52 -13.74 19.30
N LYS A 96 10.73 -13.35 19.70
CA LYS A 96 11.86 -14.30 19.77
C LYS A 96 11.41 -15.43 20.70
N GLN A 97 11.31 -16.65 20.18
CA GLN A 97 11.44 -17.83 21.01
C GLN A 97 12.93 -17.91 21.40
N CYS A 98 13.26 -17.45 22.60
CA CYS A 98 14.46 -17.82 23.35
C CYS A 98 14.05 -17.83 24.82
#